data_AF-A0A3D0Z411-F1
#
_entry.id   AF-A0A3D0Z411-F1
#
_cell.length_a   1.000
_cell.length_b   1.000
_cell.length_c   1.000
_cell.angle_alpha   90.00
_cell.angle_beta   90.00
_cell.angle_gamma   90.00
#
_symmetry.space_group_name_H-M   'P 1'
#
loop_
_entity.id
_entity.type
_entity.pdbx_description
1 polymer ?
#
loop_
_entity_poly.entity_id
_entity_poly.type
_entity_poly.pdbx_seq_one_letter_code
_entity_poly.pdbx_strand_id
1 'polypeptide(L)'
;QRMIADSAKRQFQAVLVYQLDRFARNRYDSATYKAKLKKNGVKVLSARENISDDASGVLMEAVLEGMAEYYSVELAQKIKR
;
A
#
# COMPACT_ATOMS: atom_id res chain seq x y z
N GLN A 1 -11.69 -3.89 -6.93
CA GLN A 1 -10.29 -4.33 -7.09
C GLN A 1 -9.84 -4.49 -8.56
N ARG A 2 -10.70 -4.29 -9.58
CA ARG A 2 -10.36 -4.48 -11.01
C ARG A 2 -9.14 -3.67 -11.47
N MET A 3 -9.02 -2.40 -11.06
CA MET A 3 -7.86 -1.55 -11.37
C MET A 3 -6.52 -2.11 -10.89
N ILE A 4 -6.46 -2.71 -9.69
CA ILE A 4 -5.24 -3.33 -9.19
C ILE A 4 -4.87 -4.57 -10.02
N ALA A 5 -5.84 -5.37 -10.42
CA ALA A 5 -5.60 -6.52 -11.30
C ALA A 5 -5.13 -6.08 -12.69
N ASP A 6 -5.72 -5.01 -13.25
CA ASP A 6 -5.32 -4.47 -14.54
C ASP A 6 -3.92 -3.83 -14.52
N SER A 7 -3.44 -3.39 -13.35
CA SER A 7 -2.06 -2.90 -13.21
C SER A 7 -1.02 -3.97 -13.54
N ALA A 8 -1.34 -5.25 -13.33
CA ALA A 8 -0.45 -6.36 -13.69
C ALA A 8 -0.27 -6.49 -15.22
N LYS A 9 -1.24 -6.03 -16.00
CA LYS A 9 -1.18 -5.99 -17.47
C LYS A 9 -0.32 -4.85 -18.00
N ARG A 10 0.15 -3.95 -17.12
CA ARG A 10 1.00 -2.78 -17.45
C ARG A 10 0.42 -1.88 -18.55
N GLN A 11 -0.90 -1.79 -18.64
CA GLN A 11 -1.60 -0.96 -19.63
C GLN A 11 -1.60 0.53 -19.26
N PHE A 12 -1.18 0.87 -18.05
CA PHE A 12 -1.06 2.23 -17.55
C PHE A 12 0.14 2.32 -16.61
N GLN A 13 0.71 3.52 -16.49
CA GLN A 13 1.94 3.78 -15.73
C GLN A 13 1.67 4.60 -14.47
N ALA A 14 0.50 5.25 -14.38
CA ALA A 14 0.11 6.03 -13.22
C ALA A 14 -1.41 5.98 -12.98
N VAL A 15 -1.79 6.11 -11.71
CA VAL A 15 -3.16 6.30 -11.24
C VAL A 15 -3.24 7.70 -10.62
N LEU A 16 -4.08 8.57 -11.18
CA LEU A 16 -4.34 9.89 -10.64
C LEU A 16 -5.52 9.84 -9.67
N VAL A 17 -5.35 10.37 -8.46
CA VAL A 17 -6.43 10.56 -7.49
C VAL A 17 -6.49 12.01 -7.04
N TYR A 18 -7.66 12.49 -6.62
CA TYR A 18 -7.80 13.88 -6.17
C TYR A 18 -7.18 14.09 -4.78
N GLN A 19 -7.48 13.19 -3.84
CA GLN A 19 -6.99 13.14 -2.46
C GLN A 19 -6.73 11.68 -2.06
N LEU A 20 -5.79 11.43 -1.14
CA LEU A 20 -5.40 10.07 -0.76
C LEU A 20 -6.48 9.26 -0.04
N ASP A 21 -7.40 9.92 0.65
CA ASP A 21 -8.58 9.31 1.28
C ASP A 21 -9.54 8.66 0.26
N ARG A 22 -9.48 9.07 -1.02
CA ARG A 22 -10.24 8.48 -2.12
C ARG A 22 -9.58 7.24 -2.73
N PHE A 23 -8.29 7.02 -2.45
CA PHE A 23 -7.57 5.86 -2.96
C PHE A 23 -7.92 4.59 -2.18
N ALA A 24 -8.03 4.66 -0.86
CA ALA A 24 -8.47 3.56 -0.02
C ALA A 24 -9.11 4.06 1.27
N ARG A 25 -10.13 3.34 1.75
CA ARG A 25 -10.88 3.70 2.99
C ARG A 25 -10.07 3.52 4.27
N ASN A 26 -9.04 2.66 4.27
CA ASN A 26 -8.13 2.47 5.39
C ASN A 26 -6.67 2.70 4.91
N ARG A 27 -5.77 2.99 5.85
CA ARG A 27 -4.33 3.18 5.56
C ARG A 27 -3.64 1.88 5.13
N TYR A 28 -4.06 0.75 5.69
CA TYR A 28 -3.48 -0.57 5.43
C TYR A 28 -3.64 -1.04 3.98
N ASP A 29 -4.87 -0.94 3.44
CA ASP A 29 -5.21 -1.23 2.06
C ASP A 29 -4.53 -0.22 1.13
N SER A 30 -4.47 1.07 1.54
CA SER A 30 -3.72 2.10 0.80
C SER A 30 -2.26 1.68 0.60
N ALA A 31 -1.59 1.23 1.67
CA ALA A 31 -0.22 0.76 1.62
C ALA A 31 -0.08 -0.50 0.74
N THR A 32 -0.96 -1.47 0.95
CA THR A 32 -0.94 -2.76 0.24
C THR A 32 -1.16 -2.57 -1.27
N TYR A 33 -2.11 -1.73 -1.65
CA TYR A 33 -2.39 -1.44 -3.06
C TYR A 33 -1.29 -0.59 -3.69
N LYS A 34 -0.74 0.40 -2.98
CA LYS A 34 0.43 1.15 -3.46
C LYS A 34 1.64 0.24 -3.67
N ALA A 35 1.91 -0.68 -2.75
CA ALA A 35 3.00 -1.65 -2.89
C ALA A 35 2.80 -2.57 -4.09
N LYS A 36 1.57 -3.07 -4.32
CA LYS A 36 1.24 -3.87 -5.51
C LYS A 36 1.39 -3.08 -6.80
N LEU A 37 0.91 -1.83 -6.83
CA LEU A 37 1.05 -0.94 -7.98
C LEU A 37 2.53 -0.63 -8.27
N LYS A 38 3.33 -0.34 -7.23
CA LYS A 38 4.78 -0.09 -7.33
C LYS A 38 5.51 -1.32 -7.88
N LYS A 39 5.19 -2.53 -7.41
CA LYS A 39 5.73 -3.79 -7.98
C LYS A 39 5.39 -3.96 -9.47
N ASN A 40 4.24 -3.46 -9.90
CA ASN A 40 3.83 -3.48 -11.29
C ASN A 40 4.35 -2.30 -12.11
N GLY A 41 5.16 -1.40 -11.51
CA GLY A 41 5.70 -0.22 -12.17
C GLY A 41 4.69 0.95 -12.29
N VAL A 42 3.58 0.88 -11.57
CA VAL A 42 2.51 1.89 -11.60
C VAL A 42 2.61 2.82 -10.40
N LYS A 43 2.64 4.13 -10.65
CA LYS A 43 2.69 5.16 -9.59
C LYS A 43 1.30 5.66 -9.22
N VAL A 44 1.07 5.98 -7.95
CA VAL A 44 -0.16 6.67 -7.51
C VAL A 44 0.17 8.13 -7.31
N LEU A 45 -0.42 8.99 -8.13
CA LEU A 45 -0.24 10.44 -8.11
C LEU A 45 -1.50 11.06 -7.52
N SER A 46 -1.33 12.03 -6.63
CA SER A 46 -2.47 12.81 -6.16
C SER A 46 -2.41 14.24 -6.72
N ALA A 47 -3.57 14.78 -7.09
CA ALA A 47 -3.68 16.12 -7.64
C ALA A 47 -3.52 17.22 -6.58
N ARG A 48 -3.71 16.89 -5.30
CA ARG A 48 -3.70 17.87 -4.18
C ARG A 48 -2.50 17.70 -3.24
N GLU A 49 -2.01 16.49 -3.10
CA GLU A 49 -0.87 16.10 -2.26
C GLU A 49 0.22 15.55 -3.17
N ASN A 50 1.39 16.21 -3.21
CA ASN A 50 2.49 15.74 -4.04
C ASN A 50 3.13 14.52 -3.35
N ILE A 51 2.70 13.32 -3.74
CA ILE A 51 3.31 12.05 -3.29
C ILE A 51 4.58 11.83 -4.11
N SER A 52 5.52 12.75 -3.98
CA SER A 52 6.93 12.42 -4.19
C SER A 52 7.30 11.24 -3.27
N ASP A 53 8.42 10.56 -3.52
CA ASP A 53 8.99 9.47 -2.69
C ASP A 53 9.32 9.93 -1.25
N ASP A 54 8.32 10.42 -0.54
CA ASP A 54 8.40 11.21 0.68
C ASP A 54 8.18 10.32 1.89
N ALA A 55 8.81 10.66 3.01
CA ALA A 55 9.05 9.87 4.23
C ALA A 55 7.85 9.05 4.76
N SER A 56 6.63 9.43 4.38
CA SER A 56 5.41 8.65 4.59
C SER A 56 5.46 7.22 4.05
N GLY A 57 6.16 6.97 2.93
CA GLY A 57 6.33 5.62 2.37
C GLY A 57 7.17 4.72 3.28
N VAL A 58 8.30 5.25 3.75
CA VAL A 58 9.21 4.57 4.68
C VAL A 58 8.52 4.29 6.01
N LEU A 59 7.79 5.27 6.56
CA LEU A 59 6.99 5.10 7.78
C LEU A 59 5.94 4.01 7.63
N MET A 60 5.27 3.93 6.48
CA MET A 60 4.25 2.93 6.22
C MET A 60 4.85 1.52 6.09
N GLU A 61 6.01 1.38 5.44
CA GLU A 61 6.75 0.12 5.38
C GLU A 61 7.13 -0.36 6.78
N ALA A 62 7.67 0.52 7.63
CA ALA A 62 8.02 0.19 9.03
C ALA A 62 6.80 -0.27 9.87
N VAL A 63 5.64 0.37 9.68
CA VAL A 63 4.40 -0.04 10.37
C VAL A 63 3.94 -1.43 9.91
N LEU A 64 3.99 -1.71 8.61
CA LEU A 64 3.60 -3.02 8.07
C LEU A 64 4.52 -4.13 8.56
N GLU A 65 5.82 -3.87 8.65
CA GLU A 65 6.79 -4.81 9.22
C GLU A 65 6.48 -5.11 10.69
N GLY A 66 6.24 -4.06 11.50
CA GLY A 66 5.86 -4.23 12.91
C GLY A 66 4.54 -4.99 13.09
N MET A 67 3.56 -4.80 12.19
CA MET A 67 2.32 -5.58 12.22
C MET A 67 2.54 -7.06 11.87
N ALA A 68 3.38 -7.35 10.87
CA ALA A 68 3.70 -8.72 10.49
C ALA A 68 4.44 -9.45 11.63
N GLU A 69 5.36 -8.76 12.29
CA GLU A 69 6.06 -9.27 13.47
C GLU A 69 5.09 -9.55 14.63
N TYR A 70 4.20 -8.60 14.93
CA TYR A 70 3.15 -8.78 15.94
C TYR A 70 2.31 -10.03 15.67
N TYR A 71 1.81 -10.21 14.44
CA TYR A 71 1.01 -11.38 14.09
C TYR A 71 1.80 -12.69 14.23
N SER A 72 3.09 -12.69 13.89
CA SER A 72 3.97 -13.85 14.07
C SER A 72 4.11 -14.23 15.55
N VAL A 73 4.30 -13.23 16.43
CA VAL A 73 4.38 -13.44 17.87
C VAL A 73 3.05 -13.90 18.46
N GLU A 74 1.94 -13.26 18.09
CA GLU A 74 0.60 -13.63 18.54
C GLU A 74 0.24 -15.07 18.12
N LEU A 75 0.57 -15.45 16.88
CA LEU A 75 0.36 -16.80 16.37
C LEU A 75 1.22 -17.81 17.14
N ALA A 76 2.50 -17.52 17.40
CA ALA A 76 3.36 -18.39 18.18
C ALA A 76 2.85 -18.60 19.62
N GLN A 77 2.24 -17.58 20.22
CA GLN A 77 1.60 -17.69 21.54
C GLN A 77 0.34 -18.57 21.49
N LYS A 78 -0.46 -18.47 20.43
CA LYS A 78 -1.67 -19.31 20.25
C LYS A 78 -1.34 -20.78 19.99
N ILE A 79 -0.25 -21.09 19.28
CA ILE A 79 0.14 -22.48 18.94
C ILE A 79 0.81 -23.18 20.13
N LYS A 80 1.43 -22.44 21.05
CA LYS A 80 2.03 -22.99 22.29
C LYS A 80 1.01 -23.31 23.39
N ARG A 81 -0.29 -23.05 23.16
CA ARG A 81 -1.38 -23.35 24.09
C ARG A 81 -2.11 -24.63 23.71
#